data_AF-A0A3D5ECD7-F1
#
_entry.id   AF-A0A3D5ECD7-F1
#
_cell.length_a   1.000
_cell.length_b   1.000
_cell.length_c   1.000
_cell.angle_alpha   90.00
_cell.angle_beta   90.00
_cell.angle_gamma   90.00
#
_symmetry.space_group_name_H-M   'P 1'
#
loop_
_entity.id
_entity.type
_entity.pdbx_description
1 polymer ?
#
loop_
_entity_poly.entity_id
_entity_poly.type
_entity_poly.pdbx_seq_one_letter_code
_entity_poly.pdbx_strand_id
1 'polypeptide(L)'
;MEPEIFVDILSDALFLVIKLVSAIVVPGLLVGLVVAVFQAATSINEQTLSFLPRLLITISALIIGGHWFTQELMDYFTRLVMSIPEIAG
;
A
#
# COMPACT_ATOMS: atom_id res chain seq x y z
N MET A 1 15.21 -9.17 27.35
CA MET A 1 14.82 -8.40 26.16
C MET A 1 16.01 -8.30 25.22
N GLU A 2 16.01 -9.10 24.16
CA GLU A 2 17.04 -9.02 23.13
C GLU A 2 16.65 -7.96 22.09
N PRO A 3 17.56 -7.06 21.68
CA PRO A 3 17.30 -6.04 20.65
C PRO A 3 16.74 -6.60 19.34
N GLU A 4 17.01 -7.87 19.05
CA GLU A 4 16.57 -8.60 17.85
C GLU A 4 15.05 -8.65 17.71
N ILE A 5 14.32 -8.85 18.81
CA ILE A 5 12.85 -8.91 18.81
C ILE A 5 12.23 -7.58 18.34
N PHE A 6 12.81 -6.44 18.74
CA PHE A 6 12.33 -5.13 18.30
C PHE A 6 12.60 -4.88 16.82
N VAL A 7 13.72 -5.38 16.30
CA VAL A 7 14.06 -5.30 14.87
C VAL A 7 13.08 -6.13 14.04
N ASP A 8 12.70 -7.31 14.52
CA ASP A 8 11.73 -8.17 13.83
C ASP A 8 10.35 -7.52 13.79
N ILE A 9 9.86 -6.97 14.91
CA ILE A 9 8.58 -6.25 14.96
C ILE A 9 8.57 -5.08 13.97
N LEU A 10 9.65 -4.30 13.92
CA LEU A 10 9.75 -3.18 12.98
C LEU A 10 9.79 -3.66 11.53
N SER A 11 10.50 -4.76 11.26
CA SER A 11 10.60 -5.33 9.92
C SER A 11 9.24 -5.81 9.42
N ASP A 12 8.46 -6.49 10.27
CA ASP A 12 7.10 -6.92 9.97
C ASP A 12 6.16 -5.73 9.75
N ALA A 13 6.26 -4.69 10.58
CA ALA A 13 5.49 -3.46 10.40
C ALA A 13 5.78 -2.78 9.05
N LEU A 14 7.06 -2.66 8.70
CA LEU A 14 7.48 -2.07 7.43
C LEU A 14 7.01 -2.92 6.24
N PHE A 15 7.09 -4.25 6.36
CA PHE A 15 6.60 -5.14 5.32
C PHE A 15 5.09 -4.99 5.11
N LEU A 16 4.31 -4.88 6.20
CA LEU A 16 2.88 -4.60 6.12
C LEU A 16 2.61 -3.27 5.41
N VAL A 17 3.32 -2.20 5.77
CA VAL A 17 3.18 -0.90 5.10
C VAL A 17 3.48 -1.00 3.61
N ILE A 18 4.58 -1.64 3.24
CA ILE A 18 4.96 -1.85 1.83
C ILE A 18 3.85 -2.61 1.10
N LYS A 19 3.37 -3.72 1.68
CA LYS A 19 2.30 -4.55 1.11
C LYS A 19 1.03 -3.75 0.83
N LEU A 20 0.54 -2.97 1.81
CA LEU A 20 -0.69 -2.18 1.66
C LEU A 20 -0.50 -1.02 0.66
N VAL A 21 0.61 -0.29 0.75
CA VAL A 21 0.92 0.82 -0.16
C VAL A 21 1.09 0.33 -1.59
N SER A 22 1.82 -0.75 -1.81
CA SER A 22 2.01 -1.35 -3.14
C SER A 22 0.68 -1.75 -3.77
N ALA A 23 -0.23 -2.36 -3.00
CA ALA A 23 -1.55 -2.75 -3.50
C ALA A 23 -2.39 -1.56 -3.98
N ILE A 24 -2.23 -0.38 -3.37
CA ILE A 24 -2.94 0.85 -3.74
C ILE A 24 -2.25 1.57 -4.91
N VAL A 25 -0.92 1.70 -4.84
CA VAL A 25 -0.15 2.59 -5.72
C VAL A 25 0.19 1.92 -7.05
N VAL A 26 0.52 0.63 -7.07
CA VAL A 26 0.97 -0.08 -8.28
C VAL A 26 -0.09 -0.05 -9.39
N PRO A 27 -1.39 -0.32 -9.14
CA PRO A 27 -2.41 -0.20 -10.18
C PRO A 27 -2.49 1.21 -10.79
N GLY A 28 -2.44 2.25 -9.94
CA GLY A 28 -2.44 3.64 -10.38
C GLY A 28 -1.19 4.01 -11.19
N LEU A 29 -0.03 3.48 -10.82
CA LEU A 29 1.22 3.65 -11.57
C LEU A 29 1.14 3.01 -12.96
N LEU A 30 0.62 1.80 -13.07
CA LEU A 30 0.48 1.10 -14.35
C LEU A 30 -0.43 1.89 -15.30
N VAL A 31 -1.59 2.35 -14.81
CA VAL A 31 -2.49 3.18 -15.63
C VAL A 31 -1.86 4.53 -15.97
N GLY A 32 -1.18 5.16 -15.01
CA GLY A 32 -0.43 6.38 -15.25
C GLY A 32 0.64 6.23 -16.33
N LEU A 33 1.34 5.09 -16.36
CA LEU A 33 2.33 4.76 -17.38
C LEU A 33 1.69 4.62 -18.76
N VAL A 34 0.59 3.85 -18.86
CA VAL A 34 -0.15 3.68 -20.13
C VAL A 34 -0.62 5.03 -20.67
N VAL A 35 -1.17 5.88 -19.81
CA VAL A 35 -1.65 7.21 -20.18
C VAL A 35 -0.51 8.14 -20.58
N ALA A 36 0.67 8.04 -19.94
CA ALA A 36 1.85 8.82 -20.32
C ALA A 36 2.39 8.42 -21.70
N VAL A 37 2.41 7.11 -22.02
CA VAL A 37 2.79 6.61 -23.35
C VAL A 37 1.81 7.10 -24.40
N PHE A 38 0.51 7.09 -24.11
CA PHE A 38 -0.51 7.62 -25.01
C PHE A 38 -0.32 9.11 -25.29
N GLN A 39 -0.12 9.92 -24.24
CA GLN A 39 0.19 11.35 -24.36
C GLN A 39 1.42 11.61 -25.24
N ALA A 40 2.49 10.83 -25.03
CA ALA A 40 3.70 10.95 -25.83
C ALA A 40 3.48 10.57 -27.31
N ALA A 41 2.71 9.51 -27.57
CA ALA A 41 2.41 9.05 -28.92
C ALA A 41 1.54 10.03 -29.72
N THR A 42 0.59 10.71 -29.05
CA THR A 42 -0.32 11.65 -29.71
C THR A 42 0.11 13.11 -29.57
N SER A 43 1.25 13.40 -28.95
CA SER A 43 1.73 14.75 -28.63
C SER A 43 0.72 15.62 -27.84
N ILE A 44 -0.17 14.98 -27.06
CA ILE A 44 -1.13 15.68 -26.19
C ILE A 44 -0.44 15.93 -24.84
N ASN A 45 -0.28 17.19 -24.46
CA ASN A 45 0.36 17.59 -23.19
C ASN A 45 -0.66 18.22 -22.22
N GLU A 46 -1.73 17.49 -21.92
CA GLU A 46 -2.78 17.91 -21.00
C GLU A 46 -2.55 17.28 -19.62
N GLN A 47 -2.08 18.09 -18.67
CA GLN A 47 -1.67 17.61 -17.33
C GLN A 47 -2.79 16.85 -16.61
N THR A 48 -4.04 17.28 -16.78
CA THR A 48 -5.25 16.69 -16.16
C THR A 48 -5.55 15.28 -16.66
N LEU A 49 -5.20 14.97 -17.92
CA LEU A 49 -5.43 13.67 -18.55
C LEU A 49 -4.61 12.57 -17.87
N SER A 50 -3.42 12.89 -17.35
CA SER A 50 -2.61 11.93 -16.57
C SER A 50 -3.15 11.68 -15.16
N PHE A 51 -3.81 12.69 -14.59
CA PHE A 51 -4.21 12.70 -13.18
C PHE A 51 -5.52 11.93 -12.95
N LEU A 52 -6.54 12.22 -13.75
CA LEU A 52 -7.89 11.69 -13.51
C LEU A 52 -7.96 10.15 -13.59
N PRO A 53 -7.40 9.47 -14.61
CA PRO A 53 -7.44 8.00 -14.68
C PRO A 53 -6.70 7.35 -13.50
N ARG A 54 -5.55 7.91 -13.10
CA ARG A 54 -4.79 7.44 -11.94
C ARG A 54 -5.60 7.56 -10.65
N LEU A 55 -6.27 8.70 -10.45
CA LEU A 55 -7.09 8.95 -9.28
C LEU A 55 -8.24 7.93 -9.18
N LEU A 56 -8.95 7.69 -10.28
CA LEU A 56 -10.07 6.74 -10.32
C LEU A 56 -9.60 5.32 -9.94
N ILE A 57 -8.46 4.89 -10.47
CA ILE A 57 -7.88 3.58 -10.19
C ILE A 57 -7.47 3.45 -8.72
N THR A 58 -6.83 4.48 -8.15
CA THR A 58 -6.48 4.50 -6.73
C THR A 58 -7.73 4.39 -5.84
N ILE A 59 -8.79 5.14 -6.16
CA ILE A 59 -10.07 5.07 -5.43
C ILE A 59 -10.71 3.68 -5.58
N SER A 60 -10.70 3.09 -6.78
CA SER A 60 -11.21 1.74 -7.00
C SER A 60 -10.41 0.68 -6.22
N ALA A 61 -9.09 0.80 -6.17
CA ALA A 61 -8.24 -0.09 -5.37
C ALA A 61 -8.57 0.01 -3.88
N LEU A 62 -8.86 1.22 -3.37
CA LEU A 62 -9.31 1.43 -1.99
C LEU A 62 -10.67 0.80 -1.71
N ILE A 63 -11.64 0.96 -2.63
CA ILE A 63 -12.99 0.41 -2.46
C ILE A 63 -12.95 -1.13 -2.46
N ILE A 64 -12.24 -1.72 -3.43
CA ILE A 64 -12.15 -3.18 -3.59
C ILE A 64 -11.31 -3.79 -2.46
N GLY A 65 -10.19 -3.15 -2.12
CA GLY A 65 -9.25 -3.62 -1.11
C GLY A 65 -9.64 -3.28 0.33
N GLY A 66 -10.66 -2.46 0.57
CA GLY A 66 -10.98 -1.90 1.89
C GLY A 66 -11.18 -2.94 2.99
N HIS A 67 -11.87 -4.04 2.69
CA HIS A 67 -12.05 -5.14 3.64
C HIS A 67 -10.71 -5.83 3.97
N TRP A 68 -9.94 -6.15 2.93
CA TRP A 68 -8.65 -6.82 3.08
C TRP A 68 -7.60 -5.98 3.81
N PHE A 69 -7.51 -4.68 3.51
CA PHE A 69 -6.61 -3.76 4.23
C PHE A 69 -6.92 -3.72 5.73
N THR A 70 -8.20 -3.70 6.07
CA THR A 70 -8.65 -3.68 7.46
C THR A 70 -8.32 -4.98 8.16
N GLN A 71 -8.49 -6.13 7.51
CA GLN A 71 -8.11 -7.43 8.05
C GLN A 71 -6.62 -7.52 8.32
N GLU A 72 -5.77 -7.15 7.36
CA GLU A 72 -4.31 -7.22 7.51
C GLU A 72 -3.80 -6.34 8.67
N LEU A 73 -4.37 -5.13 8.82
CA LEU A 73 -4.06 -4.25 9.96
C LEU A 73 -4.53 -4.85 11.29
N MET A 74 -5.75 -5.39 11.32
CA MET A 74 -6.29 -6.02 12.52
C MET A 74 -5.46 -7.23 12.95
N ASP A 75 -5.13 -8.11 12.00
CA ASP A 75 -4.35 -9.30 12.25
C ASP A 75 -2.96 -8.96 12.79
N TYR A 76 -2.29 -7.95 12.20
CA TYR A 76 -1.01 -7.47 12.71
C TYR A 76 -1.13 -6.91 14.13
N PHE A 77 -2.14 -6.07 14.37
CA PHE A 77 -2.37 -5.48 15.69
C PHE A 77 -2.66 -6.55 16.75
N THR A 78 -3.51 -7.53 16.45
CA THR A 78 -3.83 -8.63 17.35
C THR A 78 -2.61 -9.48 17.65
N ARG A 79 -1.77 -9.80 16.66
CA ARG A 79 -0.49 -10.50 16.88
C ARG A 79 0.44 -9.71 17.80
N LEU A 80 0.57 -8.40 17.57
CA LEU A 80 1.39 -7.53 18.39
C LEU A 80 0.91 -7.49 19.85
N VAL A 81 -0.40 -7.39 20.08
CA VAL A 81 -0.95 -7.38 21.44
C VAL A 81 -0.75 -8.72 22.13
N MET A 82 -0.91 -9.84 21.42
CA MET A 82 -0.68 -11.17 21.97
C MET A 82 0.78 -11.45 22.31
N SER A 83 1.74 -10.78 21.66
CA SER A 83 3.17 -10.92 21.99
C SER A 83 3.62 -10.02 23.14
N ILE A 84 2.83 -9.03 23.59
CA ILE A 84 3.19 -8.14 24.71
C ILE A 84 3.57 -8.92 25.99
N PRO A 85 2.80 -9.92 26.46
CA PRO A 85 3.16 -10.68 27.67
C PRO A 85 4.49 -11.44 27.53
N GLU A 86 4.83 -11.93 26.34
CA GLU A 86 6.09 -12.63 26.06
C GLU A 86 7.28 -11.67 26.02
N ILE A 87 7.05 -10.41 25.63
CA ILE A 87 8.08 -9.36 25.58
C ILE A 87 8.28 -8.71 26.96
N ALA A 88 7.23 -8.64 27.78
CA ALA A 88 7.25 -8.01 29.10
C ALA A 88 7.70 -8.95 30.23
N GLY A 89 7.60 -10.27 30.04
CA GLY A 89 8.14 -11.31 30.92
C GLY A 89 9.62 -11.57 30.69
#